data_AF-A0A4R2HIZ8-F1
#
_entry.id   AF-A0A4R2HIZ8-F1
#
_cell.length_a   1.000
_cell.length_b   1.000
_cell.length_c   1.000
_cell.angle_alpha   90.00
_cell.angle_beta   90.00
_cell.angle_gamma   90.00
#
_symmetry.space_group_name_H-M   'P 1'
#
loop_
_entity.id
_entity.type
_entity.pdbx_description
1 polymer ?
#
loop_
_entity_poly.entity_id
_entity_poly.type
_entity_poly.pdbx_seq_one_letter_code
_entity_poly.pdbx_strand_id
1 'polypeptide(L)'
;MTTLRAELARFDRAEEALALLEVFLEVGREQLGAVVLDPVGLRLPDQVTDDRALVQGLIEEIEQEERGRERSFDMQDAQARWDYVRLAYCSNQATVWSARHRTTYFEVVGRERATYWLPDSLKAQYFEALSTRGWVIPADWLSAVAKRPKPWWKRGGAS
;
A
#
# COMPACT_ATOMS: atom_id res chain seq x y z
N MET A 1 1.73 -17.02 -0.85
CA MET A 1 1.42 -15.61 -1.16
C MET A 1 -0.08 -15.45 -1.04
N THR A 2 -0.50 -14.69 -0.05
CA THR A 2 -1.90 -14.33 0.19
C THR A 2 -2.15 -12.97 -0.44
N THR A 3 -3.15 -12.84 -1.30
CA THR A 3 -3.55 -11.55 -1.88
C THR A 3 -4.72 -11.00 -1.08
N LEU A 4 -4.59 -9.80 -0.52
CA LEU A 4 -5.63 -9.08 0.19
C LEU A 4 -6.05 -7.87 -0.65
N ARG A 5 -7.33 -7.53 -0.64
CA ARG A 5 -7.86 -6.37 -1.37
C ARG A 5 -8.59 -5.46 -0.40
N ALA A 6 -7.97 -4.33 -0.05
CA ALA A 6 -8.64 -3.30 0.70
C ALA A 6 -9.37 -2.37 -0.27
N GLU A 7 -10.69 -2.30 -0.13
CA GLU A 7 -11.51 -1.28 -0.80
C GLU A 7 -11.39 0.00 0.05
N LEU A 8 -10.47 0.89 -0.32
CA LEU A 8 -10.08 2.08 0.44
C LEU A 8 -11.27 3.03 0.68
N ALA A 9 -12.23 3.05 -0.24
CA ALA A 9 -13.44 3.84 -0.11
C ALA A 9 -14.45 3.31 0.93
N ARG A 10 -14.24 2.10 1.48
CA ARG A 10 -15.15 1.50 2.49
C ARG A 10 -14.80 1.84 3.93
N PHE A 11 -13.67 2.51 4.16
CA PHE A 11 -13.30 2.97 5.49
C PHE A 11 -14.08 4.25 5.81
N ASP A 12 -14.68 4.30 7.00
CA ASP A 12 -15.34 5.53 7.50
C ASP A 12 -14.32 6.66 7.69
N ARG A 13 -13.06 6.30 7.93
CA ARG A 13 -11.91 7.19 8.11
C ARG A 13 -10.73 6.71 7.29
N ALA A 14 -10.13 7.57 6.47
CA ALA A 14 -8.99 7.19 5.64
C ALA A 14 -7.81 6.67 6.48
N GLU A 15 -7.64 7.22 7.69
CA GLU A 15 -6.58 6.88 8.64
C GLU A 15 -6.55 5.38 8.98
N GLU A 16 -7.69 4.70 8.88
CA GLU A 16 -7.75 3.26 9.08
C GLU A 16 -7.05 2.49 7.96
N ALA A 17 -7.28 2.89 6.72
CA ALA A 17 -6.58 2.32 5.58
C ALA A 17 -5.09 2.66 5.60
N LEU A 18 -4.74 3.88 6.05
CA LEU A 18 -3.36 4.30 6.24
C LEU A 18 -2.63 3.37 7.22
N ALA A 19 -3.24 3.11 8.38
CA ALA A 19 -2.65 2.23 9.39
C ALA A 19 -2.41 0.81 8.86
N LEU A 20 -3.31 0.25 8.04
CA LEU A 20 -3.11 -1.07 7.45
C LEU A 20 -1.87 -1.13 6.56
N LEU A 21 -1.63 -0.09 5.77
CA LEU A 21 -0.44 0.01 4.94
C LEU A 21 0.81 0.24 5.80
N GLU A 22 0.74 1.08 6.82
CA GLU A 22 1.90 1.34 7.68
C GLU A 22 2.35 0.07 8.42
N VAL A 23 1.42 -0.68 9.00
CA VAL A 23 1.72 -1.95 9.66
C VAL A 23 2.36 -2.94 8.68
N PHE A 24 1.90 -2.94 7.42
CA PHE A 24 2.48 -3.80 6.39
C PHE A 24 3.92 -3.41 6.08
N LEU A 25 4.19 -2.11 5.92
CA LEU A 25 5.52 -1.59 5.61
C LEU A 25 6.50 -1.83 6.77
N GLU A 26 6.04 -1.66 8.00
CA GLU A 26 6.84 -1.89 9.20
C GLU A 26 7.21 -3.37 9.36
N VAL A 27 6.22 -4.27 9.31
CA VAL A 27 6.44 -5.72 9.42
C VAL A 27 7.28 -6.24 8.26
N GLY A 28 7.07 -5.70 7.06
CA GLY A 28 7.76 -6.11 5.84
C GLY A 28 9.13 -5.47 5.63
N ARG A 29 9.55 -4.50 6.46
CA ARG A 29 10.62 -3.53 6.16
C ARG A 29 11.90 -4.13 5.59
N GLU A 30 12.36 -5.26 6.13
CA GLU A 30 13.62 -5.91 5.73
C GLU A 30 13.52 -6.66 4.40
N GLN A 31 12.31 -6.91 3.94
CA GLN A 31 11.99 -7.65 2.72
C GLN A 31 11.51 -6.72 1.59
N LEU A 32 11.35 -5.42 1.87
CA LEU A 32 10.96 -4.42 0.89
C LEU A 32 12.15 -4.05 -0.01
N GLY A 33 11.85 -3.80 -1.28
CA GLY A 33 12.74 -3.16 -2.24
C GLY A 33 12.34 -1.71 -2.40
N ALA A 34 12.39 -1.20 -3.63
CA ALA A 34 11.95 0.17 -3.87
C ALA A 34 10.47 0.38 -3.48
N VAL A 35 10.22 1.52 -2.85
CA VAL A 35 8.89 2.01 -2.53
C VAL A 35 8.73 3.32 -3.29
N VAL A 36 7.84 3.29 -4.28
CA VAL A 36 7.69 4.34 -5.28
C VAL A 36 6.27 4.88 -5.28
N LEU A 37 6.17 6.17 -5.53
CA LEU A 37 4.94 6.92 -5.67
C LEU A 37 4.94 7.64 -7.02
N ASP A 38 3.83 7.56 -7.75
CA ASP A 38 3.57 8.45 -8.88
C ASP A 38 3.06 9.80 -8.35
N PRO A 39 3.81 10.90 -8.51
CA PRO A 39 3.38 12.21 -8.03
C PRO A 39 2.27 12.83 -8.89
N VAL A 40 1.93 12.24 -10.05
CA VAL A 40 0.97 12.82 -10.98
C VAL A 40 -0.45 12.75 -10.43
N GLY A 41 -1.03 13.93 -10.27
CA GLY A 41 -2.41 14.10 -9.85
C GLY A 41 -2.62 13.57 -8.44
N LEU A 42 -1.76 13.89 -7.48
CA LEU A 42 -2.10 13.70 -6.07
C LEU A 42 -3.36 14.51 -5.74
N ARG A 43 -4.28 13.91 -4.99
CA ARG A 43 -5.50 14.59 -4.54
C ARG A 43 -5.81 14.19 -3.12
N LEU A 44 -5.99 15.19 -2.26
CA LEU A 44 -6.44 15.00 -0.89
C LEU A 44 -7.92 14.56 -0.88
N PRO A 45 -8.23 13.34 -0.41
CA PRO A 45 -9.61 12.89 -0.29
C PRO A 45 -10.29 13.53 0.94
N ASP A 46 -11.61 13.63 0.91
CA ASP A 46 -12.40 14.23 2.01
C ASP A 46 -12.40 13.34 3.26
N GLN A 47 -12.13 12.04 3.10
CA GLN A 47 -12.03 11.04 4.15
C GLN A 47 -10.75 11.18 5.00
N VAL A 48 -9.76 11.96 4.56
CA VAL A 48 -8.60 12.32 5.39
C VAL A 48 -9.00 13.51 6.25
N THR A 49 -9.03 13.28 7.56
CA THR A 49 -9.62 14.19 8.55
C THR A 49 -8.54 14.72 9.48
N ASP A 50 -7.90 13.85 10.26
CA ASP A 50 -6.95 14.25 11.31
C ASP A 50 -5.65 14.76 10.70
N ASP A 51 -5.16 14.07 9.66
CA ASP A 51 -3.89 14.37 9.02
C ASP A 51 -4.04 15.39 7.86
N ARG A 52 -5.24 15.96 7.65
CA ARG A 52 -5.57 16.72 6.43
C ARG A 52 -4.56 17.82 6.09
N ALA A 53 -4.22 18.67 7.07
CA ALA A 53 -3.28 19.78 6.86
C ALA A 53 -1.86 19.29 6.54
N LEU A 54 -1.43 18.21 7.19
CA LEU A 54 -0.13 17.59 6.93
C LEU A 54 -0.06 16.99 5.53
N VAL A 55 -1.09 16.23 5.13
CA VAL A 55 -1.14 15.63 3.79
C VAL A 55 -1.21 16.69 2.71
N GLN A 56 -1.95 17.78 2.94
CA GLN A 56 -1.98 18.91 2.02
C GLN A 56 -0.57 19.52 1.84
N GLY A 57 0.17 19.72 2.93
CA GLY A 57 1.56 20.19 2.86
C GLY A 57 2.48 19.26 2.06
N LEU A 58 2.39 17.95 2.29
CA LEU A 58 3.17 16.94 1.55
C LEU A 58 2.87 16.96 0.04
N ILE A 59 1.60 17.16 -0.34
CA ILE A 59 1.21 17.28 -1.75
C ILE A 59 1.82 18.55 -2.36
N GLU A 60 1.71 19.68 -1.66
CA GLU A 60 2.26 20.96 -2.12
C GLU A 60 3.79 20.91 -2.28
N GLU A 61 4.50 20.24 -1.37
CA GLU A 61 5.94 20.01 -1.48
C GLU A 61 6.29 19.22 -2.74
N ILE A 62 5.56 18.14 -3.02
CA ILE A 62 5.77 17.33 -4.23
C ILE A 62 5.44 18.10 -5.51
N GLU A 63 4.42 18.97 -5.50
CA GLU A 63 4.08 19.79 -6.65
C GLU A 63 5.16 20.86 -6.96
N GLN A 64 5.93 21.27 -5.96
CA GLN A 64 7.04 22.21 -6.09
C GLN A 64 8.34 21.53 -6.55
N GLU A 65 8.51 20.24 -6.30
CA GLU A 65 9.61 19.43 -6.85
C GLU A 65 9.46 19.30 -8.39
N GLU A 66 10.57 19.26 -9.14
CA GLU A 66 10.51 19.18 -10.61
C GLU A 66 9.64 17.99 -11.07
N ARG A 67 8.59 18.31 -11.82
CA ARG A 67 7.55 17.36 -12.24
C ARG A 67 8.14 16.17 -13.00
N GLY A 68 7.74 14.96 -12.61
CA GLY A 68 7.75 13.78 -13.48
C GLY A 68 8.73 12.66 -13.14
N ARG A 69 9.33 12.64 -11.93
CA ARG A 69 10.10 11.47 -11.47
C ARG A 69 9.37 10.77 -10.33
N GLU A 70 9.36 9.43 -10.38
CA GLU A 70 8.90 8.60 -9.26
C GLU A 70 9.68 9.00 -7.99
N ARG A 71 8.95 9.23 -6.90
CA ARG A 71 9.57 9.54 -5.61
C ARG A 71 9.83 8.26 -4.84
N SER A 72 11.07 8.08 -4.40
CA SER A 72 11.47 6.97 -3.52
C SER A 72 11.37 7.39 -2.06
N PHE A 73 11.03 6.45 -1.20
CA PHE A 73 10.92 6.67 0.25
C PHE A 73 11.81 5.69 1.02
N ASP A 74 12.45 6.17 2.08
CA ASP A 74 13.22 5.32 3.00
C ASP A 74 12.26 4.62 3.97
N MET A 75 12.13 3.30 3.86
CA MET A 75 11.23 2.53 4.73
C MET A 75 11.79 2.28 6.14
N GLN A 76 13.08 2.56 6.38
CA GLN A 76 13.65 2.47 7.73
C GLN A 76 13.25 3.67 8.59
N ASP A 77 13.07 4.84 7.97
CA ASP A 77 12.55 6.03 8.65
C ASP A 77 11.03 5.93 8.84
N ALA A 78 10.58 6.02 10.10
CA ALA A 78 9.17 5.98 10.44
C ALA A 78 8.40 7.15 9.84
N GLN A 79 8.99 8.35 9.79
CA GLN A 79 8.32 9.52 9.21
C GLN A 79 8.13 9.33 7.71
N ALA A 80 9.18 8.94 6.99
CA ALA A 80 9.11 8.67 5.56
C ALA A 80 8.13 7.54 5.20
N ARG A 81 7.98 6.49 6.04
CA ARG A 81 6.91 5.49 5.86
C ARG A 81 5.53 6.10 5.97
N TRP A 82 5.28 6.89 7.01
CA TRP A 82 3.97 7.52 7.22
C TRP A 82 3.64 8.53 6.10
N ASP A 83 4.62 9.28 5.62
CA ASP A 83 4.42 10.21 4.50
C ASP A 83 4.12 9.46 3.22
N TYR A 84 4.83 8.37 2.93
CA TYR A 84 4.49 7.48 1.83
C TYR A 84 3.05 6.97 1.94
N VAL A 85 2.65 6.49 3.12
CA VAL A 85 1.31 5.94 3.36
C VAL A 85 0.22 6.97 3.05
N ARG A 86 0.37 8.19 3.59
CA ARG A 86 -0.54 9.32 3.35
C ARG A 86 -0.65 9.66 1.87
N LEU A 87 0.49 9.73 1.19
CA LEU A 87 0.55 10.07 -0.22
C LEU A 87 0.03 8.94 -1.12
N ALA A 88 0.28 7.68 -0.78
CA ALA A 88 -0.22 6.52 -1.50
C ALA A 88 -1.75 6.47 -1.53
N TYR A 89 -2.40 6.91 -0.46
CA TYR A 89 -3.86 7.05 -0.41
C TYR A 89 -4.39 8.19 -1.30
N CYS A 90 -3.56 9.21 -1.54
CA CYS A 90 -3.88 10.37 -2.37
C CYS A 90 -3.53 10.17 -3.86
N SER A 91 -2.75 9.15 -4.18
CA SER A 91 -2.18 8.95 -5.51
C SER A 91 -3.04 8.05 -6.41
N ASN A 92 -2.91 8.27 -7.73
CA ASN A 92 -3.49 7.34 -8.69
C ASN A 92 -2.76 5.99 -8.68
N GLN A 93 -1.46 6.03 -8.39
CA GLN A 93 -0.60 4.85 -8.33
C GLN A 93 0.45 5.00 -7.22
N ALA A 94 0.61 3.94 -6.43
CA ALA A 94 1.67 3.78 -5.45
C ALA A 94 2.07 2.32 -5.42
N THR A 95 3.37 2.02 -5.36
CA THR A 95 3.88 0.65 -5.48
C THR A 95 4.98 0.36 -4.48
N VAL A 96 4.87 -0.77 -3.79
CA VAL A 96 5.93 -1.34 -2.94
C VAL A 96 6.43 -2.61 -3.59
N TRP A 97 7.73 -2.68 -3.86
CA TRP A 97 8.36 -3.86 -4.44
C TRP A 97 8.96 -4.77 -3.35
N SER A 98 9.08 -6.06 -3.64
CA SER A 98 10.00 -6.95 -2.92
C SER A 98 11.46 -6.50 -3.09
N ALA A 99 12.35 -6.84 -2.16
CA ALA A 99 13.78 -6.49 -2.21
C ALA A 99 14.48 -6.83 -3.55
N ARG A 100 14.03 -7.91 -4.23
CA ARG A 100 14.57 -8.33 -5.53
C ARG A 100 13.82 -7.76 -6.74
N HIS A 101 12.86 -6.88 -6.54
CA HIS A 101 11.97 -6.31 -7.56
C HIS A 101 11.24 -7.36 -8.42
N ARG A 102 11.03 -8.56 -7.88
CA ARG A 102 10.38 -9.66 -8.63
C ARG A 102 8.87 -9.66 -8.48
N THR A 103 8.35 -9.06 -7.43
CA THR A 103 6.94 -9.10 -7.09
C THR A 103 6.56 -7.81 -6.39
N THR A 104 5.41 -7.25 -6.79
CA THR A 104 4.76 -6.16 -6.10
C THR A 104 4.13 -6.68 -4.82
N TYR A 105 4.44 -6.04 -3.71
CA TYR A 105 3.90 -6.34 -2.38
C TYR A 105 2.69 -5.49 -2.04
N PHE A 106 2.61 -4.28 -2.59
CA PHE A 106 1.46 -3.42 -2.45
C PHE A 106 1.29 -2.54 -3.69
N GLU A 107 0.05 -2.31 -4.09
CA GLU A 107 -0.32 -1.43 -5.18
C GLU A 107 -1.64 -0.72 -4.89
N VAL A 108 -1.66 0.61 -5.03
CA VAL A 108 -2.88 1.39 -5.18
C VAL A 108 -3.15 1.62 -6.66
N VAL A 109 -4.40 1.43 -7.08
CA VAL A 109 -4.87 1.80 -8.42
C VAL A 109 -6.14 2.63 -8.32
N GLY A 110 -6.07 3.86 -8.81
CA GLY A 110 -7.24 4.73 -8.97
C GLY A 110 -7.86 5.22 -7.66
N ARG A 111 -7.08 5.31 -6.57
CA ARG A 111 -7.49 5.78 -5.22
C ARG A 111 -8.59 4.98 -4.51
N GLU A 112 -9.32 4.12 -5.21
CA GLU A 112 -10.45 3.38 -4.65
C GLU A 112 -10.04 2.01 -4.08
N ARG A 113 -8.95 1.43 -4.60
CA ARG A 113 -8.53 0.07 -4.25
C ARG A 113 -7.03 -0.02 -4.00
N ALA A 114 -6.69 -0.70 -2.91
CA ALA A 114 -5.36 -1.20 -2.63
C ALA A 114 -5.32 -2.73 -2.72
N THR A 115 -4.28 -3.26 -3.35
CA THR A 115 -3.99 -4.70 -3.35
C THR A 115 -2.71 -4.94 -2.59
N TYR A 116 -2.76 -5.84 -1.61
CA TYR A 116 -1.60 -6.30 -0.86
C TYR A 116 -1.30 -7.74 -1.28
N TRP A 117 -0.05 -8.01 -1.64
CA TRP A 117 0.44 -9.36 -1.81
C TRP A 117 1.35 -9.67 -0.64
N LEU A 118 0.81 -10.39 0.34
CA LEU A 118 1.55 -10.80 1.52
C LEU A 118 2.26 -12.13 1.26
N PRO A 119 3.60 -12.18 1.39
CA PRO A 119 4.31 -13.43 1.58
C PRO A 119 3.75 -14.20 2.77
N ASP A 120 3.72 -15.53 2.69
CA ASP A 120 3.18 -16.35 3.78
C ASP A 120 4.03 -16.22 5.05
N SER A 121 5.32 -15.88 4.91
CA SER A 121 6.24 -15.56 6.00
C SER A 121 5.87 -14.29 6.77
N LEU A 122 5.23 -13.31 6.11
CA LEU A 122 4.83 -12.04 6.72
C LEU A 122 3.38 -12.05 7.21
N LYS A 123 2.57 -13.01 6.74
CA LYS A 123 1.15 -13.07 7.04
C LYS A 123 0.88 -13.11 8.55
N ALA A 124 1.48 -14.05 9.28
CA ALA A 124 1.22 -14.20 10.72
C ALA A 124 1.61 -12.93 11.48
N GLN A 125 2.81 -12.40 11.21
CA GLN A 125 3.33 -11.19 11.84
C GLN A 125 2.46 -9.96 11.56
N TYR A 126 1.97 -9.82 10.34
CA TYR A 126 1.09 -8.71 9.95
C TYR A 126 -0.22 -8.73 10.75
N PHE A 127 -0.91 -9.88 10.79
CA PHE A 127 -2.17 -10.02 11.52
C PHE A 127 -1.99 -9.90 13.03
N GLU A 128 -0.88 -10.41 13.57
CA GLU A 128 -0.52 -10.27 14.98
C GLU A 128 -0.27 -8.81 15.36
N ALA A 129 0.47 -8.06 14.53
CA ALA A 129 0.75 -6.64 14.74
C ALA A 129 -0.55 -5.80 14.74
N LEU A 130 -1.46 -6.06 13.80
CA LEU A 130 -2.77 -5.42 13.75
C LEU A 130 -3.59 -5.70 15.01
N SER A 131 -3.68 -6.97 15.42
CA SER A 131 -4.42 -7.36 16.61
C SER A 131 -3.84 -6.73 17.88
N THR A 132 -2.52 -6.66 18.01
CA THR A 132 -1.83 -6.09 19.17
C THR A 132 -2.12 -4.59 19.32
N ARG A 133 -2.32 -3.91 18.19
CA ARG A 133 -2.68 -2.48 18.15
C ARG A 133 -4.18 -2.23 18.36
N GLY A 134 -4.97 -3.28 18.61
CA GLY A 134 -6.41 -3.18 18.82
C GLY A 134 -7.22 -3.00 17.53
N TRP A 135 -6.63 -3.24 16.36
CA TRP A 135 -7.32 -3.07 15.08
C TRP A 135 -8.20 -4.27 14.79
N VAL A 136 -9.49 -4.01 14.55
CA VAL A 136 -10.44 -5.03 14.08
C VAL A 136 -10.64 -4.81 12.59
N ILE A 137 -10.04 -5.69 11.77
CA ILE A 137 -10.23 -5.62 10.32
C ILE A 137 -11.44 -6.47 9.95
N PRO A 138 -12.46 -5.91 9.27
CA PRO A 138 -13.58 -6.68 8.76
C PRO A 138 -13.11 -7.86 7.90
N ALA A 139 -13.67 -9.04 8.15
CA ALA A 139 -13.25 -10.26 7.48
C ALA A 139 -13.42 -10.21 5.95
N ASP A 140 -14.36 -9.39 5.44
CA ASP A 140 -14.61 -9.20 4.02
C ASP A 140 -13.61 -8.24 3.35
N TRP A 141 -12.94 -7.37 4.12
CA TRP A 141 -11.91 -6.45 3.63
C TRP A 141 -10.58 -7.15 3.34
N LEU A 142 -10.32 -8.27 4.02
CA LEU A 142 -9.17 -9.13 3.76
C LEU A 142 -9.62 -10.41 3.07
N SER A 143 -10.51 -10.27 2.09
CA SER A 143 -10.87 -11.36 1.21
C SER A 143 -9.60 -11.82 0.49
N ALA A 144 -9.04 -12.93 0.97
CA ALA A 144 -7.94 -13.63 0.34
C ALA A 144 -8.39 -13.93 -1.09
N VAL A 145 -7.92 -13.15 -2.07
CA VAL A 145 -8.23 -13.41 -3.46
C VAL A 145 -7.52 -14.72 -3.78
N ALA A 146 -8.30 -15.81 -3.82
CA ALA A 146 -7.81 -17.09 -4.28
C ALA A 146 -7.14 -16.82 -5.64
N LYS A 147 -5.85 -17.21 -5.77
CA LYS A 147 -5.13 -17.12 -7.04
C LYS A 147 -6.05 -17.68 -8.11
N ARG A 148 -6.56 -16.84 -9.01
CA ARG A 148 -7.23 -17.35 -10.21
C ARG A 148 -6.22 -18.29 -10.88
N PRO A 149 -6.53 -19.59 -11.05
CA PRO A 149 -5.60 -20.50 -11.69
C PRO A 149 -5.24 -19.91 -13.05
N LYS A 150 -3.95 -19.92 -13.41
CA LYS A 150 -3.52 -19.46 -14.73
C LYS A 150 -4.39 -20.17 -15.77
N PRO A 151 -4.98 -19.44 -16.73
CA PRO A 151 -5.73 -20.06 -17.80
C PRO A 151 -4.88 -21.13 -18.49
N TRP A 152 -5.50 -22.22 -18.93
CA TRP A 152 -4.80 -23.39 -19.48
C TRP A 152 -3.89 -23.04 -20.66
N TRP A 153 -4.19 -21.98 -21.42
CA TRP A 153 -3.36 -21.49 -22.52
C TRP A 153 -2.09 -20.71 -22.11
N LYS A 154 -1.90 -20.38 -20.81
CA LYS A 154 -0.66 -19.78 -20.27
C LYS A 154 0.14 -20.76 -19.39
N ARG A 155 -0.26 -22.04 -19.32
CA ARG A 155 0.58 -23.12 -18.78
C ARG A 155 1.49 -23.55 -19.92
N GLY A 156 2.75 -23.09 -19.89
CA GLY A 156 3.74 -23.37 -20.93
C GLY A 156 3.70 -24.85 -21.32
N GLY A 157 3.38 -25.10 -22.59
CA GLY A 157 3.47 -26.43 -23.17
C GLY A 157 4.92 -26.86 -23.12
N ALA A 158 5.15 -27.95 -22.38
CA ALA A 158 6.27 -28.81 -22.65
C ALA A 158 6.14 -29.31 -24.10
N SER A 159 7.17 -29.05 -24.89
CA SER A 159 7.62 -29.92 -25.96
C SER A 159 9.11 -30.10 -25.78
#